data_AF-A0A930WV04-F1
#
_entry.id   AF-A0A930WV04-F1
#
_cell.length_a   1.000
_cell.length_b   1.000
_cell.length_c   1.000
_cell.angle_alpha   90.00
_cell.angle_beta   90.00
_cell.angle_gamma   90.00
#
_symmetry.space_group_name_H-M   'P 1'
#
loop_
_entity.id
_entity.type
_entity.pdbx_description
1 polymer ?
#
loop_
_entity_poly.entity_id
_entity_poly.type
_entity_poly.pdbx_seq_one_letter_code
_entity_poly.pdbx_strand_id
1 'polypeptide(L)'
;MKLKNILRILFSLLMIGAIVGGLLYLTIYFNNRDIKKLSMPSNKDGLNFTIKNKELLDQSVLLEKGNIKNVDMQILSFKKDGKYVLQKGRTEDNNPELTEQSIKYEAKRREALALINSGFWSYEGLDRPFAQKEIELGKTGLLYGDDQNNITAGTYPNIDTAKMFTHMGSNGWDTGAFGILIKDKKVDKTWEKGDPDQPNARSIYVETYDGIIRIIQTYGHNSLNKGLNHEGVYKLLKNIGYSNIRLAFLLDGGGTTRMYTRSDNGKEKVAGAFVDNRTYIEYLYLTKRDSNATDPNIWRDPELVKAGKSKSITYDDYIQAIYSNGKVPGTQYQFEVSK
;
A
#
# COMPACT_ATOMS: atom_id res chain seq x y z
N MET A 1 10.15 56.15 29.52
CA MET A 1 9.40 55.55 28.40
C MET A 1 7.94 55.98 28.51
N LYS A 2 7.36 56.70 27.53
CA LYS A 2 6.01 57.31 27.67
C LYS A 2 4.93 56.22 27.70
N LEU A 3 3.93 56.32 28.60
CA LEU A 3 2.80 55.39 28.80
C LEU A 3 2.14 54.91 27.49
N LYS A 4 2.05 55.79 26.49
CA LYS A 4 1.53 55.50 25.14
C LYS A 4 2.30 54.38 24.39
N ASN A 5 3.62 54.28 24.61
CA ASN A 5 4.44 53.22 24.01
C ASN A 5 4.22 51.88 24.71
N ILE A 6 3.99 51.87 26.03
CA ILE A 6 3.68 50.66 26.79
C ILE A 6 2.32 50.08 26.35
N LEU A 7 1.29 50.93 26.25
CA LEU A 7 -0.03 50.50 25.76
C LEU A 7 0.01 49.96 24.32
N ARG A 8 0.78 50.59 23.41
CA ARG A 8 0.96 50.06 22.05
C ARG A 8 1.61 48.67 22.03
N ILE A 9 2.65 48.46 22.83
CA ILE A 9 3.31 47.15 22.93
C ILE A 9 2.33 46.11 23.49
N LEU A 10 1.57 46.45 24.53
CA LEU A 10 0.59 45.54 25.13
C LEU A 10 -0.51 45.15 24.13
N PHE A 11 -1.02 46.11 23.37
CA PHE A 11 -2.06 45.88 22.35
C PHE A 11 -1.52 45.01 21.21
N SER A 12 -0.28 45.26 20.76
CA SER A 12 0.37 44.41 19.75
C SER A 12 0.56 42.97 20.25
N LEU A 13 0.98 42.77 21.50
CA LEU A 13 1.14 41.44 22.09
C LEU A 13 -0.20 40.70 22.22
N LEU A 14 -1.28 41.41 22.58
CA LEU A 14 -2.64 40.86 22.63
C LEU A 14 -3.13 40.43 21.24
N MET A 15 -2.89 41.26 20.21
CA MET A 15 -3.25 40.93 18.84
C MET A 15 -2.46 39.72 18.31
N ILE A 16 -1.14 39.66 18.58
CA ILE A 16 -0.32 38.49 18.22
C ILE A 16 -0.83 37.24 18.95
N GLY A 17 -1.13 37.34 20.24
CA GLY A 17 -1.68 36.22 21.02
C GLY A 17 -3.03 35.72 20.48
N ALA A 18 -3.92 36.64 20.09
CA ALA A 18 -5.21 36.30 19.49
C ALA A 18 -5.04 35.62 18.11
N ILE A 19 -4.14 36.12 17.27
CA ILE A 19 -3.83 35.53 15.96
C ILE A 19 -3.25 34.12 16.14
N VAL A 20 -2.22 33.96 16.98
CA VAL A 20 -1.58 32.66 17.24
C VAL A 20 -2.58 31.68 17.85
N GLY A 21 -3.39 32.12 18.83
CA GLY A 21 -4.43 31.30 19.45
C GLY A 21 -5.51 30.87 18.45
N GLY A 22 -5.95 31.77 17.58
CA GLY A 22 -6.92 31.49 16.51
C GLY A 22 -6.39 30.48 15.49
N LEU A 23 -5.15 30.66 15.02
CA LEU A 23 -4.48 29.71 14.11
C LEU A 23 -4.31 28.33 14.76
N LEU A 24 -3.92 28.27 16.03
CA LEU A 24 -3.80 27.02 16.77
C LEU A 24 -5.15 26.31 16.90
N TYR A 25 -6.21 27.04 17.26
CA TYR A 25 -7.56 26.49 17.35
C TYR A 25 -8.04 25.92 16.01
N LEU A 26 -7.88 26.67 14.92
CA LEU A 26 -8.25 26.22 13.57
C LEU A 26 -7.49 24.94 13.20
N THR A 27 -6.18 24.90 13.47
CA THR A 27 -5.32 23.73 13.18
C THR A 27 -5.80 22.50 13.93
N ILE A 28 -6.05 22.63 15.23
CA ILE A 28 -6.57 21.53 16.07
C ILE A 28 -7.96 21.07 15.57
N TYR A 29 -8.83 22.02 15.22
CA TYR A 29 -10.17 21.71 14.72
C TYR A 29 -10.14 20.91 13.41
N PHE A 30 -9.37 21.37 12.41
CA PHE A 30 -9.26 20.66 11.13
C PHE A 30 -8.59 19.30 11.28
N ASN A 31 -7.52 19.20 12.08
CA ASN A 31 -6.87 17.92 12.38
C ASN A 31 -7.85 16.93 13.01
N ASN A 32 -8.63 17.35 14.00
CA ASN A 32 -9.62 16.48 14.64
C ASN A 32 -10.73 16.05 13.67
N ARG A 33 -11.15 16.95 12.76
CA ARG A 33 -12.14 16.63 11.73
C ARG A 33 -11.61 15.58 10.75
N ASP A 34 -10.38 15.72 10.29
CA ASP A 34 -9.78 14.79 9.32
C ASP A 34 -9.41 13.45 9.97
N ILE A 35 -8.91 13.46 11.21
CA ILE A 35 -8.75 12.26 12.02
C ILE A 35 -10.09 11.52 12.14
N LYS A 36 -11.19 12.22 12.47
CA LYS A 36 -12.50 11.58 12.60
C LYS A 36 -13.00 10.95 11.30
N LYS A 37 -12.72 11.57 10.15
CA LYS A 37 -13.12 11.04 8.84
C LYS A 37 -12.30 9.83 8.42
N LEU A 38 -10.98 9.86 8.66
CA LEU A 38 -10.06 8.80 8.21
C LEU A 38 -10.06 7.59 9.16
N SER A 39 -10.27 7.83 10.45
CA SER A 39 -10.14 6.84 11.51
C SER A 39 -11.04 5.63 11.28
N MET A 40 -10.49 4.44 11.55
CA MET A 40 -11.24 3.21 11.50
C MET A 40 -12.29 3.18 12.63
N PRO A 41 -13.55 2.86 12.33
CA PRO A 41 -14.58 2.76 13.37
C PRO A 41 -14.26 1.61 14.32
N SER A 42 -13.94 1.93 15.58
CA SER A 42 -13.73 0.95 16.65
C SER A 42 -15.06 0.53 17.30
N ASN A 43 -15.17 -0.73 17.74
CA ASN A 43 -16.23 -1.29 18.59
C ASN A 43 -17.59 -1.67 17.95
N LYS A 44 -17.62 -2.19 16.72
CA LYS A 44 -18.79 -2.94 16.23
C LYS A 44 -18.45 -4.43 16.16
N ASP A 45 -19.34 -5.26 16.70
CA ASP A 45 -19.42 -6.72 16.46
C ASP A 45 -18.30 -7.66 16.98
N GLY A 46 -17.78 -7.40 18.18
CA GLY A 46 -17.09 -8.44 18.97
C GLY A 46 -15.61 -8.67 18.66
N LEU A 47 -15.00 -7.81 17.85
CA LEU A 47 -13.55 -7.66 17.79
C LEU A 47 -13.16 -6.26 18.27
N ASN A 48 -12.84 -6.17 19.56
CA ASN A 48 -12.37 -4.95 20.19
C ASN A 48 -10.89 -4.76 19.82
N PHE A 49 -10.64 -4.15 18.66
CA PHE A 49 -9.33 -3.56 18.44
C PHE A 49 -9.26 -2.23 19.18
N THR A 50 -8.15 -1.97 19.84
CA THR A 50 -7.94 -0.72 20.57
C THR A 50 -6.97 0.15 19.80
N ILE A 51 -7.40 1.35 19.41
CA ILE A 51 -6.49 2.37 18.90
C ILE A 51 -5.87 3.09 20.10
N LYS A 52 -4.56 2.94 20.26
CA LYS A 52 -3.78 3.54 21.35
C LYS A 52 -3.23 4.92 20.98
N ASN A 53 -2.91 5.12 19.71
CA ASN A 53 -2.34 6.36 19.22
C ASN A 53 -2.84 6.67 17.81
N LYS A 54 -3.00 7.97 17.52
CA LYS A 54 -3.36 8.52 16.21
C LYS A 54 -2.38 9.65 15.89
N GLU A 55 -1.77 9.58 14.72
CA GLU A 55 -0.79 10.56 14.25
C GLU A 55 -1.19 10.95 12.81
N LEU A 56 -1.41 12.24 12.57
CA LEU A 56 -1.69 12.75 11.23
C LEU A 56 -0.35 13.11 10.58
N LEU A 57 -0.03 12.45 9.47
CA LEU A 57 1.18 12.62 8.66
C LEU A 57 0.83 13.51 7.45
N ASP A 58 1.67 14.51 7.22
CA ASP A 58 1.51 15.60 6.25
C ASP A 58 0.08 16.11 6.17
N GLN A 59 -0.55 16.28 7.35
CA GLN A 59 -1.92 16.77 7.56
C GLN A 59 -3.03 16.02 6.78
N SER A 60 -2.74 14.86 6.18
CA SER A 60 -3.65 14.23 5.21
C SER A 60 -3.66 12.70 5.23
N VAL A 61 -2.67 12.08 5.87
CA VAL A 61 -2.54 10.63 6.01
C VAL A 61 -2.58 10.27 7.48
N LEU A 62 -3.59 9.52 7.91
CA LEU A 62 -3.74 9.11 9.30
C LEU A 62 -3.02 7.80 9.56
N LEU A 63 -2.07 7.81 10.50
CA LEU A 63 -1.46 6.62 11.07
C LEU A 63 -2.12 6.31 12.41
N GLU A 64 -2.80 5.17 12.51
CA GLU A 64 -3.33 4.65 13.76
C GLU A 64 -2.48 3.48 14.23
N LYS A 65 -2.14 3.47 15.52
CA LYS A 65 -1.43 2.36 16.17
C LYS A 65 -2.30 1.77 17.24
N GLY A 66 -2.37 0.47 17.28
CA GLY A 66 -3.28 -0.22 18.17
C GLY A 66 -2.95 -1.67 18.34
N ASN A 67 -3.93 -2.40 18.84
CA ASN A 67 -3.87 -3.85 18.89
C ASN A 67 -5.23 -4.46 18.59
N ILE A 68 -5.19 -5.71 18.14
CA ILE A 68 -6.32 -6.60 18.02
C ILE A 68 -6.04 -7.74 19.00
N LYS A 69 -6.77 -7.80 20.13
CA LYS A 69 -6.40 -8.69 21.25
C LYS A 69 -4.94 -8.43 21.69
N ASN A 70 -4.06 -9.42 21.55
CA ASN A 70 -2.62 -9.36 21.84
C ASN A 70 -1.74 -9.15 20.58
N VAL A 71 -2.34 -8.83 19.43
CA VAL A 71 -1.66 -8.62 18.16
C VAL A 71 -1.51 -7.14 17.90
N ASP A 72 -0.27 -6.65 17.79
CA ASP A 72 -0.01 -5.24 17.48
C ASP A 72 -0.42 -4.93 16.03
N MET A 73 -0.92 -3.72 15.80
CA MET A 73 -1.47 -3.30 14.52
C MET A 73 -1.08 -1.86 14.18
N GLN A 74 -0.85 -1.60 12.90
CA GLN A 74 -0.84 -0.26 12.31
C GLN A 74 -1.83 -0.15 11.16
N ILE A 75 -2.48 1.01 11.08
CA ILE A 75 -3.40 1.34 9.98
C ILE A 75 -2.95 2.67 9.40
N LEU A 76 -2.68 2.68 8.10
CA LEU A 76 -2.41 3.90 7.35
C LEU A 76 -3.65 4.22 6.50
N SER A 77 -4.31 5.35 6.75
CA SER A 77 -5.55 5.75 6.07
C SER A 77 -5.39 7.08 5.36
N PHE A 78 -5.83 7.16 4.10
CA PHE A 78 -5.79 8.39 3.31
C PHE A 78 -6.92 8.41 2.28
N LYS A 79 -7.25 9.60 1.76
CA LYS A 79 -8.27 9.72 0.72
C LYS A 79 -7.72 9.34 -0.65
N LYS A 80 -8.52 8.61 -1.42
CA LYS A 80 -8.23 8.23 -2.81
C LYS A 80 -7.92 9.44 -3.69
N ASP A 81 -8.74 10.50 -3.57
CA ASP A 81 -8.62 11.77 -4.27
C ASP A 81 -7.75 12.80 -3.53
N GLY A 82 -7.00 12.35 -2.52
CA GLY A 82 -6.14 13.21 -1.71
C GLY A 82 -4.81 13.58 -2.39
N LYS A 83 -3.96 14.21 -1.58
CA LYS A 83 -2.59 14.66 -1.94
C LYS A 83 -1.66 13.50 -2.32
N TYR A 84 -1.94 12.31 -1.81
CA TYR A 84 -1.06 11.14 -1.90
C TYR A 84 -1.62 10.06 -2.81
N VAL A 85 -0.72 9.42 -3.54
CA VAL A 85 -1.00 8.26 -4.40
C VAL A 85 -0.11 7.09 -3.99
N LEU A 86 -0.66 5.89 -4.13
CA LEU A 86 0.05 4.65 -3.93
C LEU A 86 0.81 4.32 -5.21
N GLN A 87 2.09 3.98 -5.05
CA GLN A 87 3.00 3.62 -6.13
C GLN A 87 3.76 2.35 -5.77
N LYS A 88 4.26 1.62 -6.78
CA LYS A 88 5.16 0.47 -6.58
C LYS A 88 6.61 0.89 -6.74
N GLY A 89 7.47 0.36 -5.88
CA GLY A 89 8.91 0.53 -5.97
C GLY A 89 9.65 -0.80 -5.73
N ARG A 90 10.85 -0.95 -6.29
CA ARG A 90 11.71 -2.11 -6.07
C ARG A 90 13.01 -1.75 -5.36
N THR A 91 13.52 -2.64 -4.50
CA THR A 91 14.90 -2.51 -3.97
C THR A 91 15.89 -2.43 -5.12
N GLU A 92 16.97 -1.68 -4.96
CA GLU A 92 18.15 -1.91 -5.80
C GLU A 92 18.66 -3.35 -5.62
N ASP A 93 19.10 -3.98 -6.71
CA ASP A 93 19.52 -5.39 -6.74
C ASP A 93 20.66 -5.71 -5.75
N ASN A 94 21.35 -4.70 -5.22
CA ASN A 94 22.46 -4.80 -4.27
C ASN A 94 22.07 -4.59 -2.79
N ASN A 95 20.80 -4.27 -2.47
CA ASN A 95 20.34 -4.06 -1.08
C ASN A 95 19.07 -4.88 -0.76
N PRO A 96 19.08 -6.21 -0.92
CA PRO A 96 17.85 -6.99 -0.83
C PRO A 96 17.40 -7.23 0.61
N GLU A 97 18.26 -7.07 1.61
CA GLU A 97 17.91 -7.36 3.01
C GLU A 97 16.87 -6.39 3.56
N LEU A 98 15.82 -6.92 4.18
CA LEU A 98 14.71 -6.16 4.75
C LEU A 98 15.04 -5.65 6.16
N THR A 99 16.05 -4.79 6.25
CA THR A 99 16.48 -4.11 7.48
C THR A 99 15.78 -2.77 7.65
N GLU A 100 15.81 -2.21 8.86
CA GLU A 100 15.31 -0.85 9.08
C GLU A 100 16.08 0.19 8.23
N GLN A 101 17.38 -0.02 8.02
CA GLN A 101 18.22 0.89 7.26
C GLN A 101 17.91 0.85 5.76
N SER A 102 17.75 -0.35 5.17
CA SER A 102 17.37 -0.49 3.76
C SER A 102 15.98 0.07 3.50
N ILE A 103 15.00 -0.20 4.37
CA ILE A 103 13.66 0.36 4.27
C ILE A 103 13.70 1.90 4.30
N LYS A 104 14.47 2.48 5.23
CA LYS A 104 14.67 3.94 5.30
C LYS A 104 15.35 4.50 4.05
N TYR A 105 16.33 3.79 3.50
CA TYR A 105 17.01 4.16 2.26
C TYR A 105 16.02 4.19 1.09
N GLU A 106 15.26 3.11 0.89
CA GLU A 106 14.26 3.01 -0.20
C GLU A 106 13.16 4.05 -0.08
N ALA A 107 12.73 4.37 1.16
CA ALA A 107 11.76 5.43 1.43
C ALA A 107 12.32 6.82 1.10
N LYS A 108 13.57 7.11 1.48
CA LYS A 108 14.24 8.40 1.20
C LYS A 108 14.43 8.62 -0.29
N ARG A 109 14.92 7.60 -1.01
CA ARG A 109 15.13 7.66 -2.46
C ARG A 109 13.85 8.00 -3.24
N ARG A 110 12.68 7.63 -2.69
CA ARG A 110 11.36 7.88 -3.27
C ARG A 110 10.63 9.09 -2.67
N GLU A 111 11.27 9.79 -1.75
CA GLU A 111 10.64 10.84 -0.94
C GLU A 111 9.33 10.40 -0.25
N ALA A 112 9.21 9.10 0.03
CA ALA A 112 7.97 8.49 0.48
C ALA A 112 7.55 9.02 1.86
N LEU A 113 6.25 9.31 2.02
CA LEU A 113 5.69 9.58 3.35
C LEU A 113 5.54 8.27 4.15
N ALA A 114 5.19 7.20 3.46
CA ALA A 114 5.06 5.86 3.99
C ALA A 114 5.50 4.84 2.94
N LEU A 115 6.03 3.71 3.38
CA LEU A 115 6.44 2.60 2.52
C LEU A 115 6.07 1.30 3.24
N ILE A 116 5.44 0.37 2.52
CA ILE A 116 4.95 -0.91 3.02
C ILE A 116 5.44 -2.03 2.12
N ASN A 117 5.40 -3.26 2.62
CA ASN A 117 5.57 -4.40 1.72
C ASN A 117 4.40 -4.50 0.71
N SER A 118 4.72 -4.92 -0.50
CA SER A 118 3.78 -5.22 -1.59
C SER A 118 3.40 -6.72 -1.61
N GLY A 119 3.25 -7.30 -2.80
CA GLY A 119 3.13 -8.73 -3.06
C GLY A 119 4.47 -9.45 -3.28
N PHE A 120 4.40 -10.60 -3.95
CA PHE A 120 5.50 -11.52 -4.24
C PHE A 120 6.09 -11.37 -5.65
N TRP A 121 5.30 -10.86 -6.59
CA TRP A 121 5.66 -10.75 -8.00
C TRP A 121 4.91 -9.60 -8.66
N SER A 122 5.30 -9.25 -9.89
CA SER A 122 4.54 -8.38 -10.79
C SER A 122 4.89 -8.69 -12.24
N TYR A 123 4.14 -8.15 -13.19
CA TYR A 123 4.23 -8.47 -14.61
C TYR A 123 5.62 -8.22 -15.21
N GLU A 124 6.38 -7.22 -14.73
CA GLU A 124 7.73 -6.96 -15.22
C GLU A 124 8.77 -7.95 -14.64
N GLY A 125 8.37 -8.85 -13.74
CA GLY A 125 9.22 -9.84 -13.12
C GLY A 125 8.66 -11.25 -13.15
N LEU A 126 7.66 -11.53 -13.99
CA LEU A 126 6.99 -12.83 -14.03
C LEU A 126 7.94 -13.97 -14.38
N ASP A 127 8.95 -13.75 -15.22
CA ASP A 127 9.91 -14.82 -15.55
C ASP A 127 10.76 -15.27 -14.36
N ARG A 128 10.82 -14.49 -13.27
CA ARG A 128 11.69 -14.81 -12.12
C ARG A 128 11.30 -16.17 -11.54
N PRO A 129 12.25 -17.08 -11.26
CA PRO A 129 11.95 -18.38 -10.67
C PRO A 129 11.16 -18.29 -9.36
N PHE A 130 11.46 -17.27 -8.53
CA PHE A 130 10.70 -17.00 -7.32
C PHE A 130 9.24 -16.65 -7.63
N ALA A 131 8.97 -15.74 -8.58
CA ALA A 131 7.62 -15.36 -8.97
C ALA A 131 6.81 -16.57 -9.46
N GLN A 132 7.40 -17.41 -10.32
CA GLN A 132 6.76 -18.63 -10.82
C GLN A 132 6.44 -19.61 -9.70
N LYS A 133 7.37 -19.83 -8.76
CA LYS A 133 7.14 -20.68 -7.59
C LYS A 133 5.97 -20.19 -6.74
N GLU A 134 5.87 -18.88 -6.49
CA GLU A 134 4.79 -18.32 -5.69
C GLU A 134 3.43 -18.47 -6.39
N ILE A 135 3.38 -18.29 -7.71
CA ILE A 135 2.20 -18.53 -8.54
C ILE A 135 1.77 -20.01 -8.51
N GLU A 136 2.72 -20.94 -8.59
CA GLU A 136 2.46 -22.39 -8.48
C GLU A 136 1.90 -22.79 -7.11
N LEU A 137 2.24 -22.05 -6.05
CA LEU A 137 1.65 -22.19 -4.71
C LEU A 137 0.25 -21.57 -4.58
N GLY A 138 -0.28 -21.02 -5.67
CA GLY A 138 -1.60 -20.42 -5.74
C GLY A 138 -1.61 -18.91 -5.55
N LYS A 139 -0.49 -18.22 -5.27
CA LYS A 139 -0.48 -16.76 -5.04
C LYS A 139 -0.70 -16.00 -6.36
N THR A 140 -1.95 -16.02 -6.82
CA THR A 140 -2.37 -15.61 -8.17
C THR A 140 -3.21 -14.34 -8.16
N GLY A 141 -3.63 -13.87 -6.99
CA GLY A 141 -4.30 -12.59 -6.86
C GLY A 141 -3.42 -11.46 -7.37
N LEU A 142 -4.01 -10.54 -8.13
CA LEU A 142 -3.34 -9.37 -8.69
C LEU A 142 -4.05 -8.10 -8.27
N LEU A 143 -3.32 -7.16 -7.68
CA LEU A 143 -3.76 -5.80 -7.39
C LEU A 143 -3.01 -4.84 -8.32
N TYR A 144 -3.73 -3.94 -8.98
CA TYR A 144 -3.11 -2.96 -9.87
C TYR A 144 -3.87 -1.64 -9.85
N GLY A 145 -3.17 -0.56 -10.15
CA GLY A 145 -3.75 0.78 -10.16
C GLY A 145 -2.98 1.75 -11.05
N ASP A 146 -3.59 2.90 -11.27
CA ASP A 146 -2.98 4.04 -11.95
C ASP A 146 -2.32 5.01 -10.97
N ASP A 147 -1.78 6.10 -11.50
CA ASP A 147 -1.21 7.21 -10.74
C ASP A 147 -2.28 8.11 -10.08
N GLN A 148 -3.54 7.68 -10.04
CA GLN A 148 -4.65 8.41 -9.44
C GLN A 148 -5.36 7.65 -8.32
N ASN A 149 -4.81 6.51 -7.89
CA ASN A 149 -5.43 5.56 -6.97
C ASN A 149 -6.73 4.93 -7.49
N ASN A 150 -6.95 4.89 -8.80
CA ASN A 150 -7.95 3.99 -9.36
C ASN A 150 -7.37 2.58 -9.29
N ILE A 151 -7.69 1.87 -8.22
CA ILE A 151 -7.13 0.54 -7.94
C ILE A 151 -8.20 -0.50 -8.21
N THR A 152 -7.83 -1.63 -8.79
CA THR A 152 -8.70 -2.77 -8.96
C THR A 152 -7.89 -4.06 -8.81
N ALA A 153 -8.58 -5.19 -8.85
CA ALA A 153 -7.95 -6.49 -8.67
C ALA A 153 -8.52 -7.54 -9.61
N GLY A 154 -7.70 -8.53 -9.92
CA GLY A 154 -8.04 -9.71 -10.69
C GLY A 154 -7.24 -10.93 -10.23
N THR A 155 -7.20 -11.95 -11.08
CA THR A 155 -6.50 -13.21 -10.80
C THR A 155 -5.71 -13.60 -12.04
N TYR A 156 -4.40 -13.83 -11.88
CA TYR A 156 -3.52 -14.35 -12.91
C TYR A 156 -3.72 -15.86 -13.11
N PRO A 157 -3.58 -16.41 -14.34
CA PRO A 157 -3.39 -15.72 -15.62
C PRO A 157 -4.71 -15.27 -16.27
N ASN A 158 -5.83 -15.39 -15.57
CA ASN A 158 -7.18 -15.19 -16.12
C ASN A 158 -7.59 -13.70 -16.29
N ILE A 159 -6.63 -12.78 -16.29
CA ILE A 159 -6.87 -11.36 -16.47
C ILE A 159 -6.65 -10.95 -17.92
N ASP A 160 -7.55 -10.11 -18.42
CA ASP A 160 -7.36 -9.39 -19.67
C ASP A 160 -6.20 -8.39 -19.51
N THR A 161 -5.03 -8.79 -19.99
CA THR A 161 -3.77 -8.04 -19.82
C THR A 161 -3.83 -6.68 -20.56
N ALA A 162 -4.56 -6.58 -21.67
CA ALA A 162 -4.73 -5.32 -22.38
C ALA A 162 -5.56 -4.32 -21.55
N LYS A 163 -6.68 -4.77 -20.96
CA LYS A 163 -7.47 -3.94 -20.04
C LYS A 163 -6.70 -3.53 -18.80
N MET A 164 -5.89 -4.43 -18.25
CA MET A 164 -5.01 -4.14 -17.12
C MET A 164 -4.04 -3.00 -17.46
N PHE A 165 -3.28 -3.12 -18.56
CA PHE A 165 -2.33 -2.07 -18.95
C PHE A 165 -3.01 -0.76 -19.34
N THR A 166 -4.16 -0.81 -20.02
CA THR A 166 -4.97 0.38 -20.30
C THR A 166 -5.39 1.09 -19.02
N HIS A 167 -5.81 0.32 -18.01
CA HIS A 167 -6.20 0.85 -16.70
C HIS A 167 -5.01 1.45 -15.95
N MET A 168 -3.86 0.80 -15.96
CA MET A 168 -2.64 1.26 -15.29
C MET A 168 -2.11 2.57 -15.90
N GLY A 169 -2.12 2.68 -17.23
CA GLY A 169 -1.42 3.78 -17.90
C GLY A 169 0.11 3.72 -17.69
N SER A 170 0.80 4.76 -18.14
CA SER A 170 2.28 4.82 -18.14
C SER A 170 2.91 4.87 -16.75
N ASN A 171 2.17 5.35 -15.76
CA ASN A 171 2.64 5.52 -14.38
C ASN A 171 1.91 4.60 -13.40
N GLY A 172 1.20 3.59 -13.92
CA GLY A 172 0.52 2.62 -13.10
C GLY A 172 1.46 1.54 -12.57
N TRP A 173 0.91 0.68 -11.73
CA TRP A 173 1.64 -0.40 -11.10
C TRP A 173 0.74 -1.61 -10.89
N ASP A 174 1.37 -2.77 -10.79
CA ASP A 174 0.74 -4.04 -10.46
C ASP A 174 1.56 -4.79 -9.41
N THR A 175 0.89 -5.60 -8.59
CA THR A 175 1.55 -6.52 -7.68
C THR A 175 0.67 -7.75 -7.45
N GLY A 176 1.31 -8.91 -7.56
CA GLY A 176 0.72 -10.21 -7.34
C GLY A 176 0.97 -10.71 -5.92
N ALA A 177 -0.08 -11.12 -5.23
CA ALA A 177 -0.03 -11.56 -3.84
C ALA A 177 -0.98 -12.74 -3.60
N PHE A 178 -1.56 -12.84 -2.39
CA PHE A 178 -2.50 -13.90 -2.08
C PHE A 178 -3.80 -13.74 -2.87
N GLY A 179 -4.56 -12.65 -2.69
CA GLY A 179 -5.88 -12.63 -3.28
C GLY A 179 -6.83 -11.53 -2.85
N ILE A 180 -7.95 -11.50 -3.56
CA ILE A 180 -9.11 -10.68 -3.25
C ILE A 180 -9.81 -11.31 -2.05
N LEU A 181 -10.06 -10.50 -1.01
CA LEU A 181 -10.89 -10.89 0.14
C LEU A 181 -12.32 -10.38 -0.01
N ILE A 182 -12.45 -9.17 -0.56
CA ILE A 182 -13.74 -8.54 -0.84
C ILE A 182 -13.63 -7.76 -2.14
N LYS A 183 -14.62 -7.90 -3.03
CA LYS A 183 -14.74 -7.02 -4.20
C LYS A 183 -16.22 -6.79 -4.49
N ASP A 184 -16.59 -5.53 -4.69
CA ASP A 184 -17.96 -5.11 -5.00
C ASP A 184 -18.99 -5.67 -3.99
N LYS A 185 -18.68 -5.55 -2.68
CA LYS A 185 -19.47 -6.05 -1.54
C LYS A 185 -19.56 -7.58 -1.41
N LYS A 186 -18.95 -8.34 -2.32
CA LYS A 186 -18.90 -9.81 -2.25
C LYS A 186 -17.67 -10.24 -1.48
N VAL A 187 -17.88 -11.04 -0.45
CA VAL A 187 -16.80 -11.66 0.32
C VAL A 187 -16.35 -12.92 -0.40
N ASP A 188 -15.09 -12.97 -0.78
CA ASP A 188 -14.44 -14.22 -1.17
C ASP A 188 -13.93 -14.88 0.10
N LYS A 189 -14.16 -16.19 0.26
CA LYS A 189 -13.65 -16.98 1.40
C LYS A 189 -12.62 -18.03 0.95
N THR A 190 -12.27 -18.00 -0.32
CA THR A 190 -11.27 -18.88 -0.91
C THR A 190 -9.90 -18.39 -0.46
N TRP A 191 -9.08 -19.31 0.04
CA TRP A 191 -7.70 -19.05 0.39
C TRP A 191 -6.79 -19.86 -0.51
N GLU A 192 -5.68 -19.25 -0.89
CA GLU A 192 -4.70 -19.93 -1.72
C GLU A 192 -4.07 -21.10 -0.98
N LYS A 193 -3.76 -22.17 -1.72
CA LYS A 193 -3.18 -23.40 -1.15
C LYS A 193 -1.92 -23.12 -0.33
N GLY A 194 -1.17 -22.08 -0.69
CA GLY A 194 0.04 -21.63 -0.01
C GLY A 194 -0.16 -20.79 1.26
N ASP A 195 -1.41 -20.51 1.69
CA ASP A 195 -1.70 -19.79 2.94
C ASP A 195 -2.43 -20.70 3.94
N PRO A 196 -1.74 -21.32 4.91
CA PRO A 196 -2.40 -22.13 5.92
C PRO A 196 -3.18 -21.24 6.90
N ASP A 197 -4.32 -21.73 7.40
CA ASP A 197 -5.11 -21.03 8.42
C ASP A 197 -4.42 -21.06 9.79
N GLN A 198 -3.39 -20.24 9.91
CA GLN A 198 -2.53 -20.11 11.08
C GLN A 198 -2.33 -18.63 11.41
N PRO A 199 -2.11 -18.28 12.69
CA PRO A 199 -1.75 -16.93 13.07
C PRO A 199 -0.47 -16.48 12.37
N ASN A 200 -0.56 -15.37 11.64
CA ASN A 200 0.60 -14.79 10.97
C ASN A 200 0.48 -13.27 10.88
N ALA A 201 1.59 -12.57 10.62
CA ALA A 201 1.48 -11.17 10.22
C ALA A 201 0.75 -11.05 8.88
N ARG A 202 -0.03 -9.97 8.72
CA ARG A 202 -0.88 -9.73 7.56
C ARG A 202 -0.71 -8.28 7.11
N SER A 203 -0.65 -8.06 5.80
CA SER A 203 -0.76 -6.75 5.15
C SER A 203 -2.00 -6.76 4.27
N ILE A 204 -2.94 -5.86 4.52
CA ILE A 204 -4.24 -5.85 3.85
C ILE A 204 -4.48 -4.46 3.28
N TYR A 205 -4.70 -4.40 1.97
CA TYR A 205 -5.23 -3.23 1.30
C TYR A 205 -6.76 -3.22 1.44
N VAL A 206 -7.36 -2.07 1.79
CA VAL A 206 -8.81 -1.87 1.84
C VAL A 206 -9.17 -0.52 1.24
N GLU A 207 -10.10 -0.50 0.30
CA GLU A 207 -10.77 0.71 -0.18
C GLU A 207 -12.26 0.67 0.19
N THR A 208 -12.76 1.75 0.77
CA THR A 208 -14.17 1.93 1.11
C THR A 208 -14.90 2.82 0.08
N TYR A 209 -16.21 2.65 -0.05
CA TYR A 209 -17.04 3.40 -1.01
C TYR A 209 -17.08 4.91 -0.79
N ASP A 210 -16.71 5.38 0.41
CA ASP A 210 -16.53 6.79 0.73
C ASP A 210 -15.16 7.37 0.28
N GLY A 211 -14.38 6.58 -0.47
CA GLY A 211 -13.13 7.02 -1.07
C GLY A 211 -11.93 7.00 -0.11
N ILE A 212 -11.98 6.24 0.98
CA ILE A 212 -10.85 6.07 1.90
C ILE A 212 -10.11 4.77 1.58
N ILE A 213 -8.79 4.90 1.36
CA ILE A 213 -7.86 3.78 1.22
C ILE A 213 -7.17 3.56 2.56
N ARG A 214 -7.04 2.29 2.93
CA ARG A 214 -6.39 1.83 4.16
C ARG A 214 -5.40 0.73 3.85
N ILE A 215 -4.22 0.82 4.44
CA ILE A 215 -3.29 -0.29 4.58
C ILE A 215 -3.31 -0.72 6.04
N ILE A 216 -3.76 -1.93 6.29
CA ILE A 216 -3.82 -2.51 7.62
C ILE A 216 -2.73 -3.55 7.75
N GLN A 217 -1.82 -3.36 8.71
CA GLN A 217 -0.80 -4.32 9.06
C GLN A 217 -0.99 -4.83 10.47
N THR A 218 -1.02 -6.15 10.63
CA THR A 218 -0.96 -6.81 11.94
C THR A 218 0.35 -7.56 12.06
N TYR A 219 1.01 -7.47 13.21
CA TYR A 219 2.34 -8.04 13.40
C TYR A 219 2.31 -9.34 14.19
N GLY A 220 3.20 -10.25 13.81
CA GLY A 220 3.27 -11.60 14.34
C GLY A 220 4.04 -12.51 13.40
N HIS A 221 4.09 -13.78 13.74
CA HIS A 221 4.66 -14.81 12.89
C HIS A 221 4.12 -16.18 13.31
N ASN A 222 4.03 -17.10 12.36
CA ASN A 222 3.58 -18.46 12.63
C ASN A 222 4.49 -19.17 13.67
N SER A 223 5.81 -18.93 13.64
CA SER A 223 6.76 -19.48 14.63
C SER A 223 6.52 -19.00 16.05
N LEU A 224 5.81 -17.89 16.22
CA LEU A 224 5.44 -17.31 17.51
C LEU A 224 3.97 -17.57 17.86
N ASN A 225 3.23 -18.30 17.01
CA ASN A 225 1.78 -18.47 17.09
C ASN A 225 1.05 -17.12 17.33
N LYS A 226 1.52 -16.06 16.68
CA LYS A 226 1.05 -14.68 16.87
C LYS A 226 0.66 -14.07 15.53
N GLY A 227 -0.43 -13.32 15.50
CA GLY A 227 -0.93 -12.65 14.31
C GLY A 227 -2.40 -12.97 14.06
N LEU A 228 -2.87 -12.68 12.85
CA LEU A 228 -4.23 -13.05 12.44
C LEU A 228 -4.18 -14.29 11.55
N ASN A 229 -5.09 -15.22 11.84
CA ASN A 229 -5.44 -16.31 10.94
C ASN A 229 -6.58 -15.86 10.00
N HIS A 230 -7.11 -16.77 9.18
CA HIS A 230 -8.11 -16.43 8.15
C HIS A 230 -9.40 -15.87 8.77
N GLU A 231 -9.88 -16.49 9.84
CA GLU A 231 -11.07 -16.04 10.56
C GLU A 231 -10.86 -14.65 11.18
N GLY A 232 -9.67 -14.40 11.74
CA GLY A 232 -9.29 -13.10 12.30
C GLY A 232 -9.32 -11.98 11.25
N VAL A 233 -8.84 -12.26 10.03
CA VAL A 233 -8.90 -11.33 8.90
C VAL A 233 -10.35 -11.00 8.53
N TYR A 234 -11.22 -12.00 8.37
CA TYR A 234 -12.62 -11.71 8.01
C TYR A 234 -13.38 -10.97 9.09
N LYS A 235 -13.14 -11.27 10.37
CA LYS A 235 -13.78 -10.54 11.46
C LYS A 235 -13.29 -9.09 11.51
N LEU A 236 -12.01 -8.82 11.27
CA LEU A 236 -11.48 -7.46 11.11
C LEU A 236 -12.20 -6.71 9.97
N LEU A 237 -12.32 -7.32 8.79
CA LEU A 237 -13.03 -6.73 7.65
C LEU A 237 -14.53 -6.56 7.92
N LYS A 238 -15.15 -7.46 8.69
CA LYS A 238 -16.55 -7.36 9.09
C LYS A 238 -16.81 -6.11 9.93
N ASN A 239 -15.88 -5.77 10.83
CA ASN A 239 -16.01 -4.60 11.70
C ASN A 239 -15.91 -3.27 10.95
N ILE A 240 -15.18 -3.23 9.83
CA ILE A 240 -15.23 -2.09 8.89
C ILE A 240 -16.62 -2.00 8.22
N GLY A 241 -17.26 -3.16 8.06
CA GLY A 241 -18.55 -3.34 7.40
C GLY A 241 -18.33 -3.74 5.96
N TYR A 242 -18.61 -5.00 5.61
CA TYR A 242 -18.44 -5.50 4.24
C TYR A 242 -19.18 -4.66 3.19
N SER A 243 -20.35 -4.13 3.54
CA SER A 243 -21.13 -3.24 2.66
C SER A 243 -20.44 -1.92 2.33
N ASN A 244 -19.50 -1.49 3.17
CA ASN A 244 -18.72 -0.27 3.02
C ASN A 244 -17.43 -0.49 2.22
N ILE A 245 -16.99 -1.75 2.09
CA ILE A 245 -15.75 -2.10 1.41
C ILE A 245 -16.03 -2.27 -0.09
N ARG A 246 -15.34 -1.48 -0.92
CA ARG A 246 -15.31 -1.64 -2.37
C ARG A 246 -14.36 -2.76 -2.77
N LEU A 247 -13.16 -2.75 -2.18
CA LEU A 247 -12.10 -3.73 -2.45
C LEU A 247 -11.31 -3.98 -1.17
N ALA A 248 -11.09 -5.25 -0.82
CA ALA A 248 -10.09 -5.66 0.16
C ALA A 248 -9.20 -6.75 -0.47
N PHE A 249 -7.89 -6.62 -0.30
CA PHE A 249 -6.91 -7.48 -0.95
C PHE A 249 -5.78 -7.82 0.03
N LEU A 250 -5.37 -9.09 0.06
CA LEU A 250 -4.32 -9.59 0.93
C LEU A 250 -2.96 -9.56 0.21
N LEU A 251 -2.07 -8.71 0.70
CA LEU A 251 -0.68 -8.57 0.24
C LEU A 251 0.24 -9.61 0.89
N ASP A 252 1.53 -9.59 0.59
CA ASP A 252 2.49 -10.45 1.30
C ASP A 252 2.43 -10.19 2.82
N GLY A 253 2.59 -11.24 3.61
CA GLY A 253 2.48 -11.21 5.06
C GLY A 253 3.72 -11.78 5.73
N GLY A 254 3.52 -12.38 6.91
CA GLY A 254 4.58 -13.01 7.68
C GLY A 254 5.78 -12.10 7.94
N GLY A 255 6.98 -12.67 7.88
CA GLY A 255 8.22 -11.97 8.17
C GLY A 255 8.50 -10.73 7.30
N THR A 256 7.85 -10.60 6.13
CA THR A 256 7.95 -9.45 5.23
C THR A 256 7.17 -8.23 5.73
N THR A 257 6.19 -8.40 6.62
CA THR A 257 5.28 -7.33 7.04
C THR A 257 6.04 -6.17 7.68
N ARG A 258 6.15 -5.04 6.97
CA ARG A 258 6.89 -3.83 7.39
C ARG A 258 6.16 -2.57 6.96
N MET A 259 6.22 -1.53 7.78
CA MET A 259 5.76 -0.19 7.44
C MET A 259 6.76 0.85 7.92
N TYR A 260 7.28 1.63 6.99
CA TYR A 260 7.94 2.90 7.24
C TYR A 260 6.93 4.03 7.24
N THR A 261 7.16 5.02 8.11
CA THR A 261 6.43 6.29 8.13
C THR A 261 7.38 7.44 8.48
N ARG A 262 7.10 8.63 7.94
CA ARG A 262 7.76 9.89 8.27
C ARG A 262 6.73 10.90 8.77
N SER A 263 6.92 11.44 9.96
CA SER A 263 6.07 12.51 10.51
C SER A 263 6.50 13.89 10.00
N ASP A 264 5.65 14.90 10.24
CA ASP A 264 5.83 16.27 9.75
C ASP A 264 7.11 16.94 10.25
N ASN A 265 7.59 16.54 11.44
CA ASN A 265 8.87 16.99 12.00
C ASN A 265 10.08 16.16 11.51
N GLY A 266 9.90 15.33 10.48
CA GLY A 266 10.95 14.51 9.88
C GLY A 266 11.31 13.23 10.64
N LYS A 267 10.60 12.88 11.73
CA LYS A 267 10.90 11.66 12.48
C LYS A 267 10.48 10.42 11.70
N GLU A 268 11.47 9.58 11.40
CA GLU A 268 11.30 8.31 10.69
C GLU A 268 11.07 7.16 11.67
N LYS A 269 10.16 6.25 11.34
CA LYS A 269 9.88 5.04 12.12
C LYS A 269 9.66 3.87 11.17
N VAL A 270 10.22 2.70 11.52
CA VAL A 270 9.89 1.42 10.87
C VAL A 270 9.26 0.50 11.92
N ALA A 271 8.11 -0.09 11.58
CA ALA A 271 7.43 -1.09 12.39
C ALA A 271 7.21 -2.37 11.59
N GLY A 272 7.06 -3.51 12.26
CA GLY A 272 7.06 -4.80 11.57
C GLY A 272 7.10 -6.02 12.47
N ALA A 273 7.11 -7.19 11.83
CA ALA A 273 7.25 -8.48 12.49
C ALA A 273 8.68 -8.72 13.05
N PHE A 274 9.74 -8.35 12.32
CA PHE A 274 11.16 -8.50 12.71
C PHE A 274 11.51 -9.87 13.32
N VAL A 275 11.08 -10.94 12.65
CA VAL A 275 11.19 -12.34 13.16
C VAL A 275 12.24 -13.19 12.45
N ASP A 276 12.68 -12.76 11.27
CA ASP A 276 13.64 -13.45 10.42
C ASP A 276 14.42 -12.45 9.54
N ASN A 277 15.59 -12.88 9.08
CA ASN A 277 16.32 -12.16 8.03
C ASN A 277 15.62 -12.47 6.71
N ARG A 278 15.03 -11.45 6.10
CA ARG A 278 14.34 -11.57 4.81
C ARG A 278 15.07 -10.78 3.76
N THR A 279 15.04 -11.29 2.55
CA THR A 279 15.21 -10.47 1.37
C THR A 279 13.84 -10.09 0.82
N TYR A 280 13.70 -8.86 0.33
CA TYR A 280 12.44 -8.42 -0.22
C TYR A 280 12.62 -7.33 -1.26
N ILE A 281 11.89 -7.47 -2.37
CA ILE A 281 12.21 -6.75 -3.59
C ILE A 281 11.15 -5.71 -3.95
N GLU A 282 9.89 -5.83 -3.54
CA GLU A 282 8.80 -4.97 -4.04
C GLU A 282 8.02 -4.27 -2.94
N TYR A 283 7.99 -2.94 -2.92
CA TYR A 283 7.23 -2.14 -1.95
C TYR A 283 6.08 -1.40 -2.61
N LEU A 284 5.06 -1.10 -1.81
CA LEU A 284 4.14 -0.02 -2.13
C LEU A 284 4.50 1.19 -1.27
N TYR A 285 4.42 2.39 -1.82
CA TYR A 285 4.74 3.61 -1.09
C TYR A 285 3.78 4.74 -1.42
N LEU A 286 3.61 5.65 -0.44
CA LEU A 286 2.85 6.87 -0.62
C LEU A 286 3.77 8.01 -1.02
N THR A 287 3.48 8.57 -2.18
CA THR A 287 4.12 9.77 -2.73
C THR A 287 3.08 10.81 -3.10
N LYS A 288 3.51 12.07 -3.27
CA LYS A 288 2.61 13.13 -3.73
C LYS A 288 2.21 12.87 -5.18
N ARG A 289 0.97 13.21 -5.53
CA ARG A 289 0.37 12.95 -6.86
C ARG A 289 1.20 13.44 -8.06
N ASP A 290 1.99 14.50 -7.89
CA ASP A 290 2.82 15.08 -8.96
C ASP A 290 4.27 14.55 -8.98
N SER A 291 4.57 13.48 -8.25
CA SER A 291 5.90 12.87 -8.32
C SER A 291 6.03 12.03 -9.58
N ASN A 292 7.12 12.21 -10.34
CA ASN A 292 7.52 11.31 -11.42
C ASN A 292 8.00 9.97 -10.83
N ALA A 293 7.07 9.12 -10.42
CA ALA A 293 7.37 7.77 -10.00
C ALA A 293 7.66 6.93 -11.25
N THR A 294 8.91 6.52 -11.42
CA THR A 294 9.30 5.55 -12.44
C THR A 294 9.92 4.35 -11.75
N ASP A 295 9.46 3.14 -12.06
CA ASP A 295 10.20 1.92 -11.71
C ASP A 295 10.43 1.05 -12.96
N PRO A 296 11.49 1.35 -13.73
CA PRO A 296 11.67 0.79 -15.07
C PRO A 296 12.34 -0.60 -15.10
N ASN A 297 12.55 -1.25 -13.95
CA ASN A 297 13.39 -2.45 -13.91
C ASN A 297 12.62 -3.71 -14.32
N ILE A 298 12.59 -4.04 -15.61
CA ILE A 298 12.11 -5.33 -16.08
C ILE A 298 13.16 -6.44 -15.87
N TRP A 299 12.70 -7.65 -15.51
CA TRP A 299 13.52 -8.86 -15.51
C TRP A 299 12.91 -9.88 -16.46
N ARG A 300 13.65 -10.25 -17.51
CA ARG A 300 13.27 -11.29 -18.46
C ARG A 300 14.33 -12.39 -18.47
N ASP A 301 13.90 -13.64 -18.54
CA ASP A 301 14.83 -14.76 -18.77
C ASP A 301 15.29 -14.74 -20.24
N PRO A 302 16.60 -14.59 -20.53
CA PRO A 302 17.09 -14.52 -21.91
C PRO A 302 16.75 -15.75 -22.76
N GLU A 303 16.70 -16.95 -22.17
CA GLU A 303 16.38 -18.18 -22.89
C GLU A 303 14.89 -18.25 -23.19
N LEU A 304 14.03 -17.78 -22.29
CA LEU A 304 12.59 -17.64 -22.58
C LEU A 304 12.33 -16.58 -23.65
N VAL A 305 13.07 -15.47 -23.64
CA VAL A 305 12.98 -14.43 -24.68
C VAL A 305 13.35 -14.98 -26.05
N LYS A 306 14.49 -15.69 -26.16
CA LYS A 306 14.91 -16.36 -27.42
C LYS A 306 13.87 -17.36 -27.91
N ALA A 307 13.21 -18.06 -27.00
CA ALA A 307 12.17 -19.04 -27.32
C ALA A 307 10.79 -18.41 -27.62
N GLY A 308 10.61 -17.09 -27.46
CA GLY A 308 9.32 -16.44 -27.62
C GLY A 308 8.32 -16.79 -26.50
N LYS A 309 8.81 -17.11 -25.30
CA LYS A 309 8.04 -17.64 -24.16
C LYS A 309 8.13 -16.80 -22.89
N SER A 310 8.77 -15.62 -22.95
CA SER A 310 8.80 -14.71 -21.81
C SER A 310 7.37 -14.32 -21.42
N LYS A 311 7.09 -14.40 -20.12
CA LYS A 311 5.88 -13.95 -19.44
C LYS A 311 6.06 -12.54 -18.87
N SER A 312 7.29 -12.05 -18.76
CA SER A 312 7.57 -10.70 -18.29
C SER A 312 7.25 -9.65 -19.36
N ILE A 313 6.48 -8.63 -18.99
CA ILE A 313 6.01 -7.57 -19.88
C ILE A 313 5.80 -6.26 -19.12
N THR A 314 6.01 -5.11 -19.77
CA THR A 314 5.73 -3.77 -19.24
C THR A 314 4.60 -3.08 -20.00
N TYR A 315 4.14 -1.94 -19.45
CA TYR A 315 3.23 -1.05 -20.16
C TYR A 315 3.82 -0.54 -21.50
N ASP A 316 5.12 -0.22 -21.53
CA ASP A 316 5.78 0.26 -22.75
C ASP A 316 5.78 -0.80 -23.86
N ASP A 317 6.00 -2.07 -23.51
CA ASP A 317 5.87 -3.17 -24.47
C ASP A 317 4.44 -3.25 -25.04
N TYR A 318 3.43 -3.13 -24.16
CA TYR A 318 2.03 -3.12 -24.53
C TYR A 318 1.72 -1.97 -25.50
N ILE A 319 2.15 -0.75 -25.18
CA ILE A 319 1.96 0.42 -26.05
C ILE A 319 2.65 0.24 -27.40
N GLN A 320 3.90 -0.22 -27.42
CA GLN A 320 4.61 -0.49 -28.67
C GLN A 320 3.89 -1.55 -29.51
N ALA A 321 3.36 -2.59 -28.89
CA ALA A 321 2.63 -3.64 -29.59
C ALA A 321 1.33 -3.13 -30.21
N ILE A 322 0.48 -2.41 -29.47
CA ILE A 322 -0.82 -1.94 -29.99
C ILE A 322 -0.67 -0.91 -31.12
N TYR A 323 0.45 -0.18 -31.18
CA TYR A 323 0.74 0.76 -32.28
C TYR A 323 1.60 0.17 -33.40
N SER A 324 1.88 -1.13 -33.36
CA SER A 324 2.62 -1.83 -34.41
C SER A 324 1.79 -2.98 -35.01
N ASN A 325 2.19 -4.23 -34.82
CA ASN A 325 1.51 -5.42 -35.33
C ASN A 325 0.80 -6.23 -34.23
N GLY A 326 0.65 -5.64 -33.04
CA GLY A 326 0.01 -6.27 -31.88
C GLY A 326 0.90 -7.26 -31.14
N LYS A 327 2.11 -7.57 -31.61
CA LYS A 327 2.98 -8.57 -30.99
C LYS A 327 4.06 -7.92 -30.12
N VAL A 328 4.28 -8.46 -28.93
CA VAL A 328 5.45 -8.11 -28.10
C VAL A 328 6.61 -9.08 -28.38
N PRO A 329 7.74 -8.62 -28.95
CA PRO A 329 8.87 -9.49 -29.29
C PRO A 329 9.38 -10.30 -28.09
N GLY A 330 9.70 -11.58 -28.33
CA GLY A 330 10.25 -12.48 -27.30
C GLY A 330 9.24 -13.01 -26.27
N THR A 331 7.96 -12.64 -26.39
CA THR A 331 6.89 -13.07 -25.47
C THR A 331 5.78 -13.83 -26.19
N GLN A 332 4.87 -14.38 -25.40
CA GLN A 332 3.61 -14.99 -25.87
C GLN A 332 2.47 -13.97 -26.08
N TYR A 333 2.68 -12.68 -25.81
CA TYR A 333 1.61 -11.68 -25.85
C TYR A 333 1.27 -11.25 -27.29
N GLN A 334 -0.02 -11.29 -27.59
CA GLN A 334 -0.63 -10.73 -28.79
C GLN A 334 -1.82 -9.86 -28.38
N PHE A 335 -1.79 -8.60 -28.80
CA PHE A 335 -2.81 -7.60 -28.56
C PHE A 335 -3.52 -7.21 -29.86
N GLU A 336 -4.72 -6.66 -29.71
CA GLU A 336 -5.41 -6.00 -30.82
C GLU A 336 -4.70 -4.68 -31.15
N VAL A 337 -4.52 -4.42 -32.45
CA VAL A 337 -3.87 -3.20 -32.94
C VAL A 337 -4.86 -2.03 -32.81
N SER A 338 -4.38 -0.91 -32.25
CA SER A 338 -5.13 0.33 -32.21
C SER A 338 -5.19 0.92 -33.61
N LYS A 339 -6.40 1.25 -34.08
CA LYS A 339 -6.64 1.77 -35.43
C LYS A 339 -6.43 3.27 -35.52
#